data_AF-A0A356P9U7-F1
#
_entry.id   AF-A0A356P9U7-F1
#
_cell.length_a   1.000
_cell.length_b   1.000
_cell.length_c   1.000
_cell.angle_alpha   90.00
_cell.angle_beta   90.00
_cell.angle_gamma   90.00
#
_symmetry.space_group_name_H-M   'P 1'
#
loop_
_entity.id
_entity.type
_entity.pdbx_description
1 polymer ?
#
loop_
_entity_poly.entity_id
_entity_poly.type
_entity_poly.pdbx_seq_one_letter_code
_entity_poly.pdbx_strand_id
1 'polypeptide(L)'
;MKFQETETFKNLSKAFAGESQARNRYAFFASVAKSDGYQHIQGVFEETAANEKEHAEVFYKLLVAHNQEATQIIHVDADYPLVLKDTLTNLRAS
;
A
#
# COMPACT_ATOMS: atom_id res chain seq x y z
N MET A 1 9.58 22.80 16.46
CA MET A 1 9.41 22.21 15.12
C MET A 1 8.04 21.58 15.06
N LYS A 2 7.21 21.89 14.05
CA LYS A 2 5.91 21.24 13.88
C LYS A 2 6.12 19.85 13.27
N PHE A 3 5.37 18.85 13.70
CA PHE A 3 5.53 17.46 13.19
C PHE A 3 5.40 17.40 11.66
N GLN A 4 4.52 18.20 11.09
CA GLN A 4 4.23 18.32 9.67
C GLN A 4 5.43 18.79 8.82
N GLU A 5 6.37 19.50 9.43
CA GLU A 5 7.56 20.03 8.75
C GLU A 5 8.71 19.02 8.75
N THR A 6 8.53 17.87 9.42
CA THR A 6 9.59 16.88 9.62
C THR A 6 9.71 15.90 8.46
N GLU A 7 10.91 15.35 8.28
CA GLU A 7 11.14 14.25 7.35
C GLU A 7 10.37 12.99 7.77
N THR A 8 10.16 12.75 9.08
CA THR A 8 9.33 11.65 9.57
C THR A 8 7.90 11.74 9.03
N PHE A 9 7.29 12.93 9.06
CA PHE A 9 5.94 13.13 8.53
C PHE A 9 5.86 12.86 7.03
N LYS A 10 6.83 13.37 6.26
CA LYS A 10 6.91 13.11 4.81
C LYS A 10 7.08 11.62 4.51
N ASN A 11 7.93 10.93 5.28
CA ASN A 11 8.20 9.50 5.10
C ASN A 11 6.97 8.65 5.47
N LEU A 12 6.28 8.96 6.55
CA LEU A 12 5.04 8.27 6.93
C LEU A 12 3.93 8.47 5.88
N SER A 13 3.85 9.68 5.32
CA SER A 13 2.90 10.01 4.25
C SER A 13 3.17 9.22 2.97
N LYS A 14 4.45 9.14 2.56
CA LYS A 14 4.90 8.33 1.42
C LYS A 14 4.68 6.84 1.66
N ALA A 15 4.99 6.34 2.86
CA ALA A 15 4.76 4.94 3.23
C ALA A 15 3.27 4.60 3.17
N PHE A 16 2.39 5.42 3.75
CA PHE A 16 0.95 5.22 3.66
C PHE A 16 0.43 5.15 2.22
N ALA A 17 0.88 6.08 1.35
CA ALA A 17 0.53 6.04 -0.07
C ALA A 17 1.09 4.79 -0.76
N GLY A 18 2.32 4.39 -0.42
CA GLY A 18 2.99 3.16 -0.82
C GLY A 18 2.15 1.91 -0.57
N GLU A 19 1.85 1.67 0.70
CA GLU A 19 1.13 0.47 1.17
C GLU A 19 -0.31 0.45 0.68
N SER A 20 -0.97 1.62 0.59
CA SER A 20 -2.33 1.71 0.04
C SER A 20 -2.40 1.24 -1.41
N GLN A 21 -1.37 1.55 -2.21
CA GLN A 21 -1.30 1.11 -3.59
C GLN A 21 -0.83 -0.35 -3.70
N ALA A 22 0.13 -0.77 -2.88
CA ALA A 22 0.59 -2.15 -2.83
C ALA A 22 -0.55 -3.12 -2.50
N ARG A 23 -1.33 -2.82 -1.45
CA ARG A 23 -2.56 -3.55 -1.10
C ARG A 23 -3.47 -3.78 -2.30
N ASN A 24 -3.78 -2.71 -3.04
CA ASN A 24 -4.68 -2.81 -4.19
C ASN A 24 -4.08 -3.64 -5.33
N ARG A 25 -2.78 -3.45 -5.63
CA ARG A 25 -2.09 -4.28 -6.64
C ARG A 25 -2.13 -5.75 -6.27
N TYR A 26 -1.80 -6.12 -5.03
CA TYR A 26 -1.85 -7.51 -4.59
C TYR A 26 -3.27 -8.08 -4.63
N ALA A 27 -4.30 -7.31 -4.28
CA ALA A 27 -5.69 -7.75 -4.45
C ALA A 27 -6.06 -8.02 -5.93
N PHE A 28 -5.55 -7.20 -6.86
CA PHE A 28 -5.73 -7.44 -8.30
C PHE A 28 -4.95 -8.69 -8.76
N PHE A 29 -3.74 -8.89 -8.24
CA PHE A 29 -2.91 -10.06 -8.55
C PHE A 29 -3.52 -11.36 -8.03
N ALA A 30 -4.15 -11.33 -6.86
CA ALA A 30 -4.93 -12.45 -6.35
C ALA A 30 -6.06 -12.84 -7.32
N SER A 31 -6.77 -11.84 -7.87
CA SER A 31 -7.84 -12.07 -8.83
C SER A 31 -7.33 -12.73 -10.12
N VAL A 32 -6.17 -12.30 -10.61
CA VAL A 32 -5.48 -12.96 -11.74
C VAL A 32 -5.07 -14.38 -11.38
N ALA A 33 -4.43 -14.59 -10.23
CA ALA A 33 -3.97 -15.92 -9.80
C ALA A 33 -5.14 -16.91 -9.70
N LYS A 34 -6.30 -16.45 -9.26
CA LYS A 34 -7.54 -17.23 -9.27
C LYS A 34 -7.96 -17.61 -10.69
N SER A 35 -7.97 -16.65 -11.62
CA SER A 35 -8.32 -16.89 -13.03
C SER A 35 -7.35 -17.83 -13.74
N ASP A 36 -6.05 -17.78 -13.41
CA ASP A 36 -5.02 -18.67 -13.93
C ASP A 36 -5.04 -20.08 -13.29
N GLY A 37 -5.87 -20.30 -12.26
CA GLY A 37 -6.02 -21.59 -11.57
C GLY A 37 -5.05 -21.82 -10.39
N TYR A 38 -4.30 -20.80 -9.97
CA TYR A 38 -3.32 -20.89 -8.88
C TYR A 38 -3.89 -20.48 -7.52
N GLN A 39 -4.74 -21.34 -6.94
CA GLN A 39 -5.42 -21.07 -5.66
C GLN A 39 -4.47 -20.78 -4.49
N HIS A 40 -3.32 -21.45 -4.40
CA HIS A 40 -2.36 -21.19 -3.34
C HIS A 40 -1.72 -19.80 -3.48
N ILE A 41 -1.37 -19.41 -4.71
CA ILE A 41 -0.76 -18.11 -5.00
C ILE A 41 -1.78 -16.98 -4.79
N GLN A 42 -3.05 -17.20 -5.13
CA GLN A 42 -4.14 -16.29 -4.76
C GLN A 42 -4.13 -16.02 -3.25
N GLY A 43 -4.08 -17.07 -2.42
CA GLY A 43 -4.06 -16.92 -0.96
C GLY A 43 -2.86 -16.10 -0.46
N VAL A 44 -1.68 -16.31 -1.04
CA VAL A 44 -0.47 -15.52 -0.72
C VAL A 44 -0.67 -14.04 -1.05
N PHE A 45 -1.24 -13.72 -2.23
CA PHE A 45 -1.52 -12.32 -2.59
C PHE A 45 -2.60 -11.68 -1.71
N GLU A 46 -3.63 -12.43 -1.31
CA GLU A 46 -4.68 -11.95 -0.40
C GLU A 46 -4.12 -11.67 1.01
N GLU A 47 -3.28 -12.57 1.53
CA GLU A 47 -2.59 -12.40 2.81
C GLU A 47 -1.65 -11.19 2.76
N THR A 48 -0.87 -11.05 1.68
CA THR A 48 0.04 -9.91 1.51
C THR A 48 -0.76 -8.60 1.43
N ALA A 49 -1.86 -8.56 0.68
CA ALA A 49 -2.75 -7.40 0.64
C ALA A 49 -3.34 -7.05 2.02
N ALA A 50 -3.64 -8.06 2.85
CA ALA A 50 -4.09 -7.86 4.22
C ALA A 50 -2.96 -7.29 5.10
N ASN A 51 -1.73 -7.76 4.95
CA ASN A 51 -0.58 -7.21 5.68
C ASN A 51 -0.34 -5.73 5.33
N GLU A 52 -0.39 -5.37 4.04
CA GLU A 52 -0.22 -3.97 3.64
C GLU A 52 -1.35 -3.06 4.13
N LYS A 53 -2.57 -3.61 4.31
CA LYS A 53 -3.64 -2.88 4.97
C LYS A 53 -3.25 -2.52 6.41
N GLU A 54 -2.71 -3.48 7.16
CA GLU A 54 -2.31 -3.26 8.55
C GLU A 54 -1.13 -2.29 8.65
N HIS A 55 -0.14 -2.38 7.75
CA HIS A 55 0.95 -1.41 7.65
C HIS A 55 0.43 0.00 7.38
N ALA A 56 -0.44 0.16 6.37
CA ALA A 56 -1.05 1.45 6.03
C ALA A 56 -1.84 2.03 7.21
N GLU A 57 -2.58 1.20 7.93
CA GLU A 57 -3.37 1.62 9.08
C GLU A 57 -2.49 2.14 10.22
N VAL A 58 -1.35 1.49 10.51
CA VAL A 58 -0.38 1.97 11.50
C VAL A 58 0.18 3.34 11.09
N PHE A 59 0.64 3.50 9.85
CA PHE A 59 1.19 4.77 9.38
C PHE A 59 0.15 5.89 9.41
N TYR A 60 -1.09 5.60 9.01
CA TYR A 60 -2.17 6.56 9.04
C TYR A 60 -2.52 6.99 10.47
N LYS A 61 -2.58 6.06 11.42
CA LYS A 61 -2.79 6.36 12.84
C LYS A 61 -1.70 7.28 13.39
N LEU A 62 -0.44 7.06 13.03
CA LEU A 62 0.68 7.93 13.43
C LEU A 62 0.54 9.35 12.84
N LEU A 63 0.13 9.48 11.58
CA LEU A 63 -0.11 10.77 10.95
C LEU A 63 -1.25 11.54 11.64
N VAL A 64 -2.36 10.85 11.93
CA VAL A 64 -3.54 11.46 12.55
C VAL A 64 -3.31 11.82 14.02
N ALA A 65 -2.59 10.99 14.79
CA ALA A 65 -2.31 11.26 16.20
C ALA A 65 -1.59 12.60 16.44
N HIS A 66 -0.86 13.09 15.42
CA HIS A 66 -0.14 14.35 15.47
C HIS A 66 -0.82 15.49 14.68
N ASN A 67 -2.01 15.26 14.12
CA ASN A 67 -2.81 16.28 13.44
C ASN A 67 -4.05 16.63 14.28
N GLN A 68 -3.91 17.62 15.17
CA GLN A 68 -4.88 17.81 16.25
C GLN A 68 -6.17 18.54 15.87
N GLU A 69 -6.25 19.39 14.82
CA GLU A 69 -7.47 20.22 14.64
C GLU A 69 -7.93 20.57 13.20
N ALA A 70 -7.33 20.04 12.12
CA ALA A 70 -7.86 20.33 10.76
C ALA A 70 -7.61 19.22 9.74
N THR A 71 -8.54 19.08 8.78
CA THR A 71 -8.29 18.31 7.54
C THR A 71 -7.11 18.94 6.82
N GLN A 72 -5.99 18.23 6.81
CA GLN A 72 -4.79 18.68 6.13
C GLN A 72 -4.62 17.91 4.84
N ILE A 73 -4.51 18.64 3.73
CA ILE A 73 -4.21 18.05 2.42
C ILE A 73 -2.70 18.01 2.29
N ILE A 74 -2.17 16.82 2.06
CA ILE A 74 -0.76 16.58 1.79
C ILE A 74 -0.58 16.12 0.35
N HIS A 75 0.44 16.64 -0.32
CA HIS A 75 0.85 16.15 -1.62
C HIS A 75 1.92 15.09 -1.43
N VAL A 76 1.71 13.92 -2.02
CA VAL A 76 2.61 12.77 -1.92
C VAL A 76 2.86 12.25 -3.32
N ASP A 77 4.10 12.41 -3.78
CA ASP A 77 4.59 11.77 -4.99
C ASP A 77 5.13 10.38 -4.64
N ALA A 78 4.76 9.39 -5.45
CA ALA A 78 5.30 8.05 -5.33
C ALA A 78 5.24 7.32 -6.68
N ASP A 79 6.28 6.51 -6.92
CA ASP A 79 6.44 5.71 -8.12
C ASP A 79 5.89 4.31 -7.89
N TYR A 80 5.22 3.76 -8.91
CA TYR A 80 4.56 2.46 -8.81
C TYR A 80 4.68 1.65 -10.09
N PRO A 81 4.92 0.33 -9.97
CA PRO A 81 4.91 -0.54 -11.14
C PRO A 81 3.48 -0.71 -11.65
N LEU A 82 3.24 -0.32 -12.90
CA LEU A 82 1.98 -0.54 -13.60
C LEU A 82 2.02 -1.88 -14.35
N VAL A 83 1.86 -2.95 -13.58
CA VAL A 83 1.86 -4.32 -14.09
C VAL A 83 0.58 -4.99 -13.65
N LEU A 84 -0.14 -5.60 -14.59
CA LEU A 84 -1.25 -6.52 -14.34
C LEU A 84 -1.36 -7.45 -15.55
N LYS A 85 -0.70 -8.60 -15.47
CA LYS A 85 -0.65 -9.61 -16.54
C LYS A 85 -0.94 -10.99 -15.93
N ASP A 86 -0.27 -12.04 -16.40
CA ASP A 86 -0.31 -13.38 -15.84
C ASP A 86 0.33 -13.44 -14.44
N THR A 87 0.03 -14.53 -13.72
CA THR A 87 0.49 -14.74 -12.35
C THR A 87 2.01 -14.68 -12.20
N LEU A 88 2.79 -15.23 -13.13
CA LEU A 88 4.24 -15.23 -13.06
C LEU A 88 4.81 -13.81 -13.22
N THR A 89 4.26 -13.03 -14.16
CA THR A 89 4.66 -11.65 -14.34
C THR A 89 4.29 -10.79 -13.12
N ASN A 90 3.11 -11.00 -12.54
CA ASN A 90 2.68 -10.28 -11.34
C ASN A 90 3.57 -10.61 -10.13
N LEU A 91 4.01 -11.87 -9.96
CA LEU A 91 4.97 -12.29 -8.93
C LEU A 91 6.38 -11.70 -9.11
N ARG A 92 6.75 -11.30 -10.32
CA ARG A 92 8.03 -10.61 -10.56
C ARG A 92 7.95 -9.11 -10.29
N ALA A 93 6.74 -8.56 -10.33
CA ALA A 93 6.45 -7.16 -10.08
C ALA A 93 5.92 -6.92 -8.66
N SER A 94 5.77 -7.98 -7.86
CA SER A 94 5.30 -7.94 -6.48
C SER A 94 6.39 -7.56 -5.50
#